data_AF-A0A453CQA0-F1
#
_entry.id   AF-A0A453CQA0-F1
#
_cell.length_a   1.000
_cell.length_b   1.000
_cell.length_c   1.000
_cell.angle_alpha   90.00
_cell.angle_beta   90.00
_cell.angle_gamma   90.00
#
_symmetry.space_group_name_H-M   'P 1'
#
loop_
_entity.id
_entity.type
_entity.pdbx_description
1 polymer ?
#
loop_
_entity_poly.entity_id
_entity_poly.type
_entity_poly.pdbx_seq_one_letter_code
_entity_poly.pdbx_strand_id
1 'polypeptide(L)'
;MKKSMEELMSFSTKDLGKRPENEHIAVQDTAVESSFSTGSCLGSQSTSRPQITPGELLESIFTAPERSEEEPKVRRYELGANRRRVPDQKPVVKPLEDISPPSTDLPVKIILGSKEPVVRDEDDYQNYRKAAKQHWDMMKQYYGKAVDAFREGNKKEAEYLMTEGKNYYRMARLSDEKSAAEITKSKQESKNELCLDLRSQDAANVANLLRLHLRQLANIPSFDNLRVIIGVDDGTFKMGQRRRKVEKFLEKKSVEWTEDEANPGTILIPINQVKDQ
;
A
#
# COMPACT_ATOMS: atom_id res chain seq x y z
N MET A 1 35.21 -11.93 31.70
CA MET A 1 36.03 -11.63 30.50
C MET A 1 35.35 -10.52 29.73
N LYS A 2 35.82 -9.28 29.84
CA LYS A 2 35.32 -8.13 29.06
C LYS A 2 36.26 -7.98 27.86
N LYS A 3 35.80 -8.28 26.65
CA LYS A 3 36.54 -7.93 25.43
C LYS A 3 36.26 -6.46 25.11
N SER A 4 37.32 -5.69 24.87
CA SER A 4 37.26 -4.25 24.58
C SER A 4 36.71 -4.02 23.17
N MET A 5 35.91 -2.97 23.01
CA MET A 5 35.24 -2.52 21.78
C MET A 5 36.23 -2.16 20.64
N GLU A 6 37.51 -2.04 20.96
CA GLU A 6 38.59 -1.81 20.01
C GLU A 6 38.92 -3.05 19.15
N GLU A 7 38.67 -4.26 19.66
CA GLU A 7 38.97 -5.53 18.95
C GLU A 7 38.02 -5.79 17.76
N LEU A 8 36.86 -5.11 17.74
CA LEU A 8 35.88 -5.20 16.64
C LEU A 8 36.18 -4.24 15.48
N MET A 9 37.02 -3.23 15.71
CA MET A 9 37.35 -2.21 14.68
C MET A 9 38.57 -2.60 13.84
N SER A 10 39.29 -3.66 14.20
CA SER A 10 40.55 -4.07 13.56
C SER A 10 40.43 -4.93 12.29
N PHE A 11 39.22 -5.21 11.78
CA PHE A 11 39.03 -6.07 10.60
C PHE A 11 38.83 -5.35 9.25
N SER A 12 38.96 -4.02 9.18
CA SER A 12 38.65 -3.28 7.94
C SER A 12 39.79 -2.39 7.45
N THR A 13 40.96 -2.99 7.19
CA THR A 13 41.93 -2.41 6.24
C THR A 13 42.66 -3.53 5.50
N LYS A 14 42.24 -3.80 4.26
CA LYS A 14 43.05 -4.31 3.13
C LYS A 14 42.11 -4.55 1.95
N ASP A 15 41.99 -3.56 1.07
CA ASP A 15 42.56 -3.71 -0.27
C ASP A 15 42.68 -2.33 -0.95
N LEU A 16 43.89 -2.02 -1.41
CA LEU A 16 44.23 -0.81 -2.16
C LEU A 16 44.39 -1.22 -3.62
N GLY A 17 43.46 -0.79 -4.46
CA GLY A 17 43.50 -1.01 -5.91
C GLY A 17 43.27 0.27 -6.71
N LYS A 18 44.35 1.03 -6.91
CA LYS A 18 44.68 1.96 -8.03
C LYS A 18 43.62 2.96 -8.56
N ARG A 19 43.95 4.25 -8.41
CA ARG A 19 43.50 5.39 -9.23
C ARG A 19 43.78 5.17 -10.73
N PRO A 20 43.01 5.86 -11.60
CA PRO A 20 43.64 6.92 -12.37
C PRO A 20 42.95 8.28 -12.20
N GLU A 21 43.58 9.28 -12.80
CA GLU A 21 43.57 10.71 -12.50
C GLU A 21 42.42 11.49 -13.17
N ASN A 22 42.14 12.64 -12.56
CA ASN A 22 41.74 13.93 -13.15
C ASN A 22 40.60 13.98 -14.18
N GLU A 23 39.48 14.58 -13.76
CA GLU A 23 38.83 15.62 -14.56
C GLU A 23 38.08 16.58 -13.62
N HIS A 24 38.45 17.86 -13.68
CA HIS A 24 37.75 18.96 -13.03
C HIS A 24 36.41 19.18 -13.71
N ILE A 25 35.30 19.03 -12.98
CA ILE A 25 34.02 19.57 -13.39
C ILE A 25 33.49 20.45 -12.25
N ALA A 26 33.65 21.75 -12.45
CA ALA A 26 32.97 22.78 -11.68
C ALA A 26 31.46 22.66 -11.94
N VAL A 27 30.69 22.39 -10.90
CA VAL A 27 29.23 22.51 -10.95
C VAL A 27 28.87 23.81 -10.22
N GLN A 28 28.36 24.74 -11.01
CA GLN A 28 27.94 26.07 -10.61
C GLN A 28 26.62 25.98 -9.82
N ASP A 29 26.59 26.59 -8.63
CA ASP A 29 25.35 26.89 -7.91
C ASP A 29 24.53 27.87 -8.73
N THR A 30 23.41 27.41 -9.30
CA THR A 30 22.40 28.27 -9.90
C THR A 30 21.22 28.36 -8.95
N ALA A 31 21.08 29.53 -8.32
CA ALA A 31 19.90 29.89 -7.55
C ALA A 31 18.70 30.01 -8.50
N VAL A 32 17.72 29.13 -8.34
CA VAL A 32 16.43 29.25 -9.02
C VAL A 32 15.54 30.13 -8.16
N GLU A 33 15.49 31.42 -8.49
CA GLU A 33 14.45 32.34 -8.02
C GLU A 33 13.11 31.94 -8.65
N SER A 34 12.20 31.37 -7.86
CA SER A 34 10.82 31.17 -8.28
C SER A 34 10.05 32.48 -8.14
N SER A 35 9.77 33.11 -9.27
CA SER A 35 8.90 34.27 -9.41
C SER A 35 7.44 33.89 -9.10
N PHE A 36 6.89 34.43 -8.01
CA PHE A 36 5.46 34.33 -7.74
C PHE A 36 4.71 35.33 -8.64
N SER A 37 3.86 34.79 -9.51
CA SER A 37 2.96 35.55 -10.37
C SER A 37 1.93 36.30 -9.52
N THR A 38 1.91 37.63 -9.66
CA THR A 38 0.91 38.51 -9.05
C THR A 38 -0.39 38.44 -9.85
N GLY A 39 -1.31 37.59 -9.38
CA GLY A 39 -2.72 37.63 -9.78
C GLY A 39 -3.44 38.76 -9.05
N SER A 40 -3.85 39.78 -9.80
CA SER A 40 -4.70 40.90 -9.34
C SER A 40 -6.12 40.42 -9.04
N CYS A 41 -6.62 40.67 -7.82
CA CYS A 41 -8.04 40.69 -7.50
C CYS A 41 -8.36 41.98 -6.74
N LEU A 42 -9.30 42.73 -7.31
CA LEU A 42 -9.75 44.05 -6.89
C LEU A 42 -10.50 44.03 -5.55
N GLY A 43 -10.16 45.02 -4.70
CA GLY A 43 -11.12 45.80 -3.91
C GLY A 43 -11.80 45.13 -2.72
N SER A 44 -11.30 45.38 -1.51
CA SER A 44 -12.18 45.64 -0.36
C SER A 44 -11.47 46.50 0.68
N GLN A 45 -12.26 47.39 1.24
CA GLN A 45 -11.86 48.62 1.91
C GLN A 45 -11.15 48.33 3.23
N SER A 46 -10.16 49.18 3.52
CA SER A 46 -9.55 49.26 4.83
C SER A 46 -10.61 49.60 5.87
N THR A 47 -10.86 48.68 6.79
CA THR A 47 -11.37 49.03 8.12
C THR A 47 -10.48 48.33 9.14
N SER A 48 -10.20 49.04 10.23
CA SER A 48 -9.24 48.75 11.30
C SER A 48 -9.13 47.25 11.66
N ARG A 49 -7.89 46.74 11.64
CA ARG A 49 -7.52 45.39 12.10
C ARG A 49 -7.79 45.29 13.62
N PRO A 50 -8.72 44.43 14.11
CA PRO A 50 -8.75 44.11 15.53
C PRO A 50 -7.51 43.28 15.87
N GLN A 51 -6.83 43.63 16.95
CA GLN A 51 -5.78 42.80 17.56
C GLN A 51 -6.47 41.58 18.20
N ILE A 52 -6.79 40.58 17.39
CA ILE A 52 -7.38 39.32 17.88
C ILE A 52 -6.28 38.57 18.60
N THR A 53 -6.47 38.33 19.90
CA THR A 53 -5.53 37.52 20.69
C THR A 53 -5.60 36.05 20.25
N PRO A 54 -4.53 35.26 20.44
CA PRO A 54 -4.54 33.85 20.06
C PRO A 54 -5.69 33.05 20.68
N GLY A 55 -6.16 33.44 21.87
CA GLY A 55 -7.31 32.82 22.53
C GLY A 55 -8.63 33.07 21.80
N GLU A 56 -8.90 34.32 21.41
CA GLU A 56 -10.11 34.70 20.67
C GLU A 56 -10.14 34.08 19.27
N LEU A 57 -8.98 33.91 18.64
CA LEU A 57 -8.87 33.25 17.34
C LEU A 57 -9.26 31.78 17.45
N LEU A 58 -8.76 31.07 18.47
CA LEU A 58 -9.14 29.68 18.72
C LEU A 58 -10.63 29.56 19.05
N GLU A 59 -11.18 30.42 19.90
CA GLU A 59 -12.60 30.39 20.26
C GLU A 59 -13.51 30.60 19.04
N SER A 60 -13.12 31.47 18.10
CA SER A 60 -13.87 31.69 16.86
C SER A 60 -13.88 30.48 15.90
N ILE A 61 -12.81 29.68 15.89
CA ILE A 61 -12.71 28.50 15.02
C ILE A 61 -13.58 27.36 15.56
N PHE A 62 -13.66 27.23 16.89
CA PHE A 62 -14.34 26.12 17.54
C PHE A 62 -15.78 26.44 17.98
N THR A 63 -16.19 27.71 17.98
CA THR A 63 -17.57 28.12 18.26
C THR A 63 -18.35 28.22 16.94
N ALA A 64 -19.05 27.15 16.59
CA ALA A 64 -19.97 27.17 15.45
C ALA A 64 -21.18 28.07 15.78
N PRO A 65 -21.61 28.95 14.85
CA PRO A 65 -22.86 29.68 15.00
C PRO A 65 -24.02 28.72 15.24
N GLU A 66 -24.88 29.06 16.20
CA GLU A 66 -26.04 28.26 16.60
C GLU A 66 -26.91 27.96 15.36
N ARG A 67 -26.85 26.71 14.88
CA ARG A 67 -27.68 26.26 13.77
C ARG A 67 -29.08 26.06 14.34
N SER A 68 -30.05 26.85 13.88
CA SER A 68 -31.46 26.57 14.14
C SER A 68 -31.80 25.18 13.58
N GLU A 69 -32.27 24.28 14.44
CA GLU A 69 -32.80 22.98 14.06
C GLU A 69 -34.12 23.15 13.29
N GLU A 70 -34.05 23.51 12.01
CA GLU A 70 -35.21 23.37 11.13
C GLU A 70 -35.24 21.91 10.64
N GLU A 71 -36.27 21.16 11.08
CA GLU A 71 -36.50 19.79 10.66
C GLU A 71 -36.44 19.67 9.13
N PRO A 72 -35.61 18.77 8.58
CA PRO A 72 -35.53 18.59 7.13
C PRO A 72 -36.86 18.02 6.63
N LYS A 73 -37.69 18.86 6.00
CA LYS A 73 -38.87 18.43 5.24
C LYS A 73 -38.41 17.46 4.14
N VAL A 74 -38.64 16.17 4.36
CA VAL A 74 -38.39 15.11 3.38
C VAL A 74 -39.31 15.33 2.17
N ARG A 75 -38.86 16.11 1.19
CA ARG A 75 -39.48 16.15 -0.14
C ARG A 75 -39.01 14.94 -0.92
N ARG A 76 -39.91 13.98 -1.13
CA ARG A 76 -39.68 12.81 -1.97
C ARG A 76 -39.58 13.26 -3.42
N TYR A 77 -38.42 13.08 -4.05
CA TYR A 77 -38.30 13.16 -5.50
C TYR A 77 -39.08 11.99 -6.13
N GLU A 78 -39.96 12.27 -7.07
CA GLU A 78 -40.84 11.29 -7.76
C GLU A 78 -40.10 10.37 -8.75
N LEU A 79 -38.79 10.16 -8.59
CA LEU A 79 -38.07 9.17 -9.39
C LEU A 79 -38.37 7.75 -8.85
N GLY A 80 -39.41 7.12 -9.40
CA GLY A 80 -39.65 5.69 -9.17
C GLY A 80 -41.10 5.21 -9.22
N ALA A 81 -42.07 6.07 -9.55
CA ALA A 81 -43.50 5.72 -9.52
C ALA A 81 -43.92 4.56 -10.46
N ASN A 82 -43.07 4.15 -11.41
CA ASN A 82 -43.44 3.17 -12.46
C ASN A 82 -43.00 1.72 -12.20
N ARG A 83 -42.46 1.38 -11.02
CA ARG A 83 -42.24 -0.04 -10.69
C ARG A 83 -43.51 -0.61 -10.07
N ARG A 84 -44.16 -1.56 -10.76
CA ARG A 84 -45.28 -2.34 -10.23
C ARG A 84 -44.86 -2.90 -8.88
N ARG A 85 -45.47 -2.40 -7.81
CA ARG A 85 -45.23 -2.89 -6.46
C ARG A 85 -45.77 -4.31 -6.40
N VAL A 86 -44.95 -5.25 -5.93
CA VAL A 86 -45.42 -6.57 -5.53
C VAL A 86 -46.49 -6.34 -4.44
N PRO A 87 -47.67 -6.98 -4.51
CA PRO A 87 -48.64 -6.91 -3.42
C PRO A 87 -47.97 -7.26 -2.08
N ASP A 88 -48.33 -6.54 -1.01
CA ASP A 88 -47.87 -6.73 0.38
C ASP A 88 -46.50 -6.21 0.82
N GLN A 89 -45.74 -5.49 -0.01
CA GLN A 89 -44.53 -4.80 0.47
C GLN A 89 -44.83 -3.40 1.03
N LYS A 90 -44.81 -3.28 2.36
CA LYS A 90 -44.88 -1.99 3.06
C LYS A 90 -43.52 -1.25 3.00
N PRO A 91 -43.51 0.09 2.87
CA PRO A 91 -42.28 0.87 2.96
C PRO A 91 -41.60 0.67 4.31
N VAL A 92 -40.28 0.47 4.32
CA VAL A 92 -39.48 0.34 5.55
C VAL A 92 -39.37 1.72 6.20
N VAL A 93 -39.99 1.88 7.37
CA VAL A 93 -40.12 3.17 8.10
C VAL A 93 -39.02 3.36 9.16
N LYS A 94 -38.27 2.29 9.49
CA LYS A 94 -37.20 2.30 10.48
C LYS A 94 -35.90 1.79 9.86
N PRO A 95 -34.71 2.27 10.28
CA PRO A 95 -33.45 1.64 9.91
C PRO A 95 -33.51 0.14 10.18
N LEU A 96 -32.95 -0.66 9.26
CA LEU A 96 -32.87 -2.10 9.42
C LEU A 96 -32.12 -2.38 10.73
N GLU A 97 -32.70 -3.16 11.62
CA GLU A 97 -31.98 -3.67 12.78
C GLU A 97 -30.79 -4.51 12.27
N ASP A 98 -29.61 -4.34 12.87
CA ASP A 98 -28.38 -5.05 12.51
C ASP A 98 -28.51 -6.54 12.86
N ILE A 99 -29.28 -7.26 12.05
CA ILE A 99 -29.23 -8.70 11.97
C ILE A 99 -27.96 -8.99 11.16
N SER A 100 -26.97 -9.65 11.79
CA SER A 100 -25.80 -10.16 11.09
C SER A 100 -26.28 -10.84 9.80
N PRO A 101 -25.77 -10.46 8.62
CA PRO A 101 -26.30 -11.00 7.37
C PRO A 101 -26.22 -12.52 7.42
N PRO A 102 -27.31 -13.26 7.14
CA PRO A 102 -27.17 -14.68 6.85
C PRO A 102 -26.17 -14.76 5.71
N SER A 103 -25.06 -15.47 5.97
CA SER A 103 -23.95 -15.65 5.05
C SER A 103 -24.52 -16.00 3.68
N THR A 104 -24.58 -15.01 2.79
CA THR A 104 -24.84 -15.27 1.38
C THR A 104 -23.47 -15.59 0.80
N ASP A 105 -22.95 -16.74 1.22
CA ASP A 105 -21.82 -17.40 0.57
C ASP A 105 -22.29 -17.76 -0.84
N LEU A 106 -22.05 -16.87 -1.80
CA LEU A 106 -21.67 -17.34 -3.11
C LEU A 106 -20.24 -17.88 -2.93
N PRO A 107 -20.00 -19.20 -2.97
CA PRO A 107 -18.71 -19.76 -2.59
C PRO A 107 -17.75 -19.63 -3.77
N VAL A 108 -17.34 -18.40 -4.10
CA VAL A 108 -16.12 -18.19 -4.88
C VAL A 108 -15.07 -17.71 -3.89
N LYS A 109 -14.40 -18.68 -3.27
CA LYS A 109 -13.25 -18.41 -2.41
C LYS A 109 -12.11 -17.95 -3.33
N ILE A 110 -12.02 -16.63 -3.54
CA ILE A 110 -10.86 -16.01 -4.18
C ILE A 110 -9.72 -16.14 -3.17
N ILE A 111 -8.90 -17.17 -3.33
CA ILE A 111 -7.69 -17.33 -2.53
C ILE A 111 -6.64 -16.48 -3.24
N LEU A 112 -6.27 -15.34 -2.68
CA LEU A 112 -4.99 -14.73 -3.08
C LEU A 112 -3.92 -15.74 -2.70
N GLY A 113 -3.14 -16.21 -3.69
CA GLY A 113 -2.17 -17.29 -3.50
C GLY A 113 -1.10 -16.90 -2.49
N SER A 114 -1.39 -17.06 -1.20
CA SER A 114 -0.39 -17.05 -0.15
C SER A 114 0.35 -18.37 -0.30
N LYS A 115 1.50 -18.33 -0.98
CA LYS A 115 2.52 -19.36 -0.75
C LYS A 115 2.77 -19.45 0.75
N GLU A 116 3.07 -20.66 1.22
CA GLU A 116 3.56 -20.90 2.57
C GLU A 116 4.53 -19.79 2.99
N PRO A 117 4.49 -19.34 4.26
CA PRO A 117 5.45 -18.37 4.73
C PRO A 117 6.82 -19.01 4.56
N VAL A 118 7.50 -18.65 3.47
CA VAL A 118 8.95 -18.70 3.39
C VAL A 118 9.36 -17.99 4.66
N VAL A 119 9.98 -18.74 5.57
CA VAL A 119 10.58 -18.23 6.81
C VAL A 119 11.66 -17.27 6.36
N ARG A 120 11.21 -16.06 6.03
CA ARG A 120 11.99 -14.91 5.66
C ARG A 120 12.46 -14.39 6.99
N ASP A 121 13.77 -14.27 7.18
CA ASP A 121 14.40 -13.84 8.42
C ASP A 121 13.59 -12.71 9.07
N GLU A 122 12.71 -13.06 10.01
CA GLU A 122 11.89 -12.12 10.78
C GLU A 122 12.80 -11.16 11.59
N ASP A 123 14.08 -11.51 11.63
CA ASP A 123 15.19 -10.74 12.13
C ASP A 123 15.47 -9.47 11.31
N ASP A 124 15.41 -9.46 9.97
CA ASP A 124 15.93 -8.32 9.19
C ASP A 124 15.11 -7.03 9.38
N TYR A 125 13.78 -7.11 9.27
CA TYR A 125 12.90 -5.98 9.51
C TYR A 125 13.07 -5.44 10.94
N GLN A 126 13.03 -6.34 11.92
CA GLN A 126 13.14 -5.98 13.34
C GLN A 126 14.53 -5.40 13.66
N ASN A 127 15.58 -5.89 13.02
CA ASN A 127 16.94 -5.40 13.16
C ASN A 127 17.06 -3.98 12.63
N TYR A 128 16.55 -3.68 11.42
CA TYR A 128 16.53 -2.31 10.90
C TYR A 128 15.72 -1.37 11.78
N ARG A 129 14.58 -1.82 12.33
CA ARG A 129 13.76 -0.97 13.21
C ARG A 129 14.44 -0.68 14.55
N LYS A 130 15.15 -1.66 15.13
CA LYS A 130 15.97 -1.48 16.33
C LYS A 130 17.13 -0.51 16.05
N ALA A 131 17.84 -0.68 14.93
CA ALA A 131 18.94 0.19 14.53
C ALA A 131 18.47 1.63 14.31
N ALA A 132 17.35 1.84 13.61
CA ALA A 132 16.78 3.16 13.42
C ALA A 132 16.44 3.84 14.75
N LYS A 133 15.81 3.11 15.68
CA LYS A 133 15.52 3.62 17.03
C LYS A 133 16.79 4.06 17.75
N GLN A 134 17.84 3.24 17.72
CA GLN A 134 19.13 3.60 18.33
C GLN A 134 19.74 4.85 17.72
N HIS A 135 19.68 4.99 16.40
CA HIS A 135 20.17 6.20 15.71
C HIS A 135 19.34 7.44 16.06
N TRP A 136 18.01 7.32 16.19
CA TRP A 136 17.15 8.40 16.67
C TRP A 136 17.46 8.81 18.11
N ASP A 137 17.67 7.83 18.99
CA ASP A 137 18.05 8.08 20.38
C ASP A 137 19.41 8.77 20.49
N MET A 138 20.38 8.34 19.69
CA MET A 138 21.70 8.95 19.62
C MET A 138 21.64 10.38 19.06
N MET A 139 20.90 10.59 17.97
CA MET A 139 20.66 11.92 17.39
C MET A 139 20.08 12.90 18.40
N LYS A 140 19.08 12.48 19.19
CA LYS A 140 18.50 13.29 20.26
C LYS A 140 19.53 13.65 21.33
N GLN A 141 20.40 12.71 21.71
CA GLN A 141 21.48 12.98 22.67
C GLN A 141 22.49 13.99 22.14
N TYR A 142 22.93 13.86 20.88
CA TYR A 142 23.89 14.78 20.28
C TYR A 142 23.32 16.20 20.15
N TYR A 143 22.07 16.34 19.71
CA TYR A 143 21.45 17.67 19.65
C TYR A 143 21.19 18.26 21.05
N GLY A 144 20.84 17.43 22.04
CA GLY A 144 20.76 17.87 23.44
C GLY A 144 22.10 18.44 23.92
N LYS A 145 23.19 17.69 23.73
CA LYS A 145 24.55 18.14 24.08
C LYS A 145 24.97 19.38 23.29
N ALA A 146 24.60 19.49 22.01
CA ALA A 146 24.92 20.66 21.19
C ALA A 146 24.28 21.94 21.76
N VAL A 147 23.03 21.84 22.25
CA VAL A 147 22.34 22.95 22.92
C VAL A 147 23.04 23.31 24.23
N ASP A 148 23.48 22.32 25.00
CA ASP A 148 24.21 22.55 26.25
C ASP A 148 25.57 23.24 25.99
N ALA A 149 26.36 22.75 25.03
CA ALA A 149 27.63 23.36 24.63
C ALA A 149 27.45 24.79 24.09
N PHE A 150 26.35 25.05 23.37
CA PHE A 150 26.01 26.40 22.91
C PHE A 150 25.72 27.34 24.09
N ARG A 151 24.99 26.86 25.10
CA ARG A 151 24.70 27.62 26.33
C ARG A 151 25.97 27.92 27.15
N GLU A 152 26.94 27.02 27.14
CA GLU A 152 28.25 27.21 27.78
C GLU A 152 29.19 28.12 26.97
N GLY A 153 28.81 28.51 25.75
CA GLY A 153 29.61 29.37 24.88
C GLY A 153 30.67 28.62 24.06
N ASN A 154 30.71 27.30 24.15
CA ASN A 154 31.65 26.43 23.42
C ASN A 154 31.17 26.20 21.98
N LYS A 155 31.28 27.24 21.14
CA LYS A 155 30.78 27.23 19.75
C LYS A 155 31.34 26.10 18.89
N LYS A 156 32.64 25.78 19.02
CA LYS A 156 33.30 24.72 18.24
C LYS A 156 32.75 23.33 18.58
N GLU A 157 32.51 23.09 19.86
CA GLU A 157 31.95 21.82 20.34
C GLU A 157 30.47 21.69 19.95
N ALA A 158 29.70 22.77 20.07
CA ALA A 158 28.32 22.80 19.62
C ALA A 158 28.19 22.49 18.12
N GLU A 159 29.07 23.05 17.28
CA GLU A 159 29.10 22.76 15.85
C GLU A 159 29.44 21.30 15.56
N TYR A 160 30.46 20.76 16.24
CA TYR A 160 30.83 19.35 16.11
C TYR A 160 29.66 18.41 16.48
N LEU A 161 29.04 18.63 17.65
CA LEU A 161 27.89 17.85 18.11
C LEU A 161 26.69 17.97 17.16
N MET A 162 26.48 19.15 16.57
CA MET A 162 25.46 19.37 15.55
C MET A 162 25.73 18.53 14.29
N THR A 163 26.99 18.47 13.83
CA THR A 163 27.37 17.65 12.67
C THR A 163 27.20 16.16 12.92
N GLU A 164 27.55 15.66 14.12
CA GLU A 164 27.30 14.27 14.49
C GLU A 164 25.81 13.96 14.62
N GLY A 165 25.02 14.87 15.20
CA GLY A 165 23.56 14.72 15.24
C GLY A 165 22.94 14.60 13.85
N LYS A 166 23.45 15.36 12.85
CA LYS A 166 23.04 15.24 11.44
C LYS A 166 23.43 13.89 10.83
N ASN A 167 24.60 13.36 11.19
CA ASN A 167 25.05 12.05 10.72
C ASN A 167 24.13 10.93 11.25
N TYR A 168 23.84 10.92 12.55
CA TYR A 168 22.91 9.95 13.14
C TYR A 168 21.48 10.09 12.60
N TYR A 169 21.02 11.31 12.31
CA TYR A 169 19.74 11.53 11.63
C TYR A 169 19.70 10.83 10.26
N ARG A 170 20.78 10.96 9.46
CA ARG A 170 20.87 10.28 8.16
C ARG A 170 20.82 8.76 8.33
N MET A 171 21.57 8.22 9.29
CA MET A 171 21.58 6.78 9.57
C MET A 171 20.22 6.24 10.03
N ALA A 172 19.49 7.03 10.82
CA ALA A 172 18.14 6.71 11.26
C ALA A 172 17.17 6.61 10.07
N ARG A 173 17.21 7.60 9.17
CA ARG A 173 16.40 7.59 7.94
C ARG A 173 16.72 6.40 7.05
N LEU A 174 17.99 6.14 6.78
CA LEU A 174 18.41 5.02 5.94
C LEU A 174 17.94 3.68 6.52
N SER A 175 18.04 3.50 7.83
CA SER A 175 17.54 2.28 8.49
C SER A 175 16.01 2.17 8.42
N ASP A 176 15.29 3.28 8.58
CA ASP A 176 13.83 3.32 8.44
C ASP A 176 13.38 2.97 7.01
N GLU A 177 14.05 3.54 6.00
CA GLU A 177 13.81 3.22 4.59
C GLU A 177 14.07 1.74 4.28
N LYS A 178 15.16 1.17 4.81
CA LYS A 178 15.44 -0.28 4.67
C LYS A 178 14.35 -1.13 5.32
N SER A 179 13.91 -0.77 6.52
CA SER A 179 12.82 -1.48 7.20
C SER A 179 11.51 -1.41 6.40
N ALA A 180 11.18 -0.25 5.83
CA ALA A 180 9.99 -0.09 4.99
C ALA A 180 10.10 -0.91 3.70
N ALA A 181 11.30 -0.96 3.10
CA ALA A 181 11.57 -1.79 1.93
C ALA A 181 11.34 -3.28 2.25
N GLU A 182 11.78 -3.79 3.39
CA GLU A 182 11.56 -5.19 3.80
C GLU A 182 10.07 -5.56 3.86
N ILE A 183 9.21 -4.66 4.37
CA ILE A 183 7.75 -4.88 4.37
C ILE A 183 7.26 -5.08 2.93
N THR A 184 7.72 -4.25 2.00
CA THR A 184 7.25 -4.28 0.60
C THR A 184 7.86 -5.40 -0.24
N LYS A 185 9.09 -5.86 0.05
CA LYS A 185 9.74 -6.95 -0.68
C LYS A 185 8.92 -8.24 -0.65
N SER A 186 8.29 -8.54 0.49
CA SER A 186 7.42 -9.70 0.64
C SER A 186 6.24 -9.74 -0.35
N LYS A 187 5.75 -8.56 -0.75
CA LYS A 187 4.64 -8.40 -1.68
C LYS A 187 5.07 -8.52 -3.15
N GLN A 188 6.31 -8.17 -3.48
CA GLN A 188 6.81 -8.22 -4.85
C GLN A 188 7.26 -9.62 -5.26
N GLU A 189 7.77 -10.42 -4.32
CA GLU A 189 8.20 -11.80 -4.58
C GLU A 189 7.03 -12.79 -4.69
N SER A 190 5.89 -12.52 -4.04
CA SER A 190 4.66 -13.18 -4.40
C SER A 190 4.23 -12.64 -5.76
N LYS A 191 4.53 -13.37 -6.84
CA LYS A 191 3.84 -13.19 -8.12
C LYS A 191 2.36 -13.01 -7.78
N ASN A 192 1.75 -11.88 -8.12
CA ASN A 192 0.35 -11.66 -7.77
C ASN A 192 -0.46 -12.64 -8.64
N GLU A 193 -0.65 -13.83 -8.10
CA GLU A 193 -1.37 -14.92 -8.72
C GLU A 193 -2.75 -14.92 -8.06
N LEU A 194 -3.79 -14.71 -8.88
CA LEU A 194 -5.16 -14.87 -8.42
C LEU A 194 -5.51 -16.36 -8.52
N CYS A 195 -6.03 -16.96 -7.45
CA CYS A 195 -6.54 -18.33 -7.51
C CYS A 195 -8.06 -18.34 -7.66
N LEU A 196 -8.53 -19.09 -8.66
CA LEU A 196 -9.93 -19.39 -8.92
C LEU A 196 -10.19 -20.87 -8.63
N ASP A 197 -10.92 -21.15 -7.56
CA ASP A 197 -11.30 -22.53 -7.21
C ASP A 197 -12.62 -22.92 -7.88
N LEU A 198 -12.56 -23.95 -8.73
CA LEU A 198 -13.69 -24.50 -9.48
C LEU A 198 -14.17 -25.85 -8.94
N ARG A 199 -13.57 -26.39 -7.86
CA ARG A 199 -13.87 -27.74 -7.33
C ARG A 199 -15.30 -27.91 -6.83
N SER A 200 -15.95 -26.84 -6.37
CA SER A 200 -17.34 -26.84 -5.89
C SER A 200 -18.33 -26.28 -6.91
N GLN A 201 -17.85 -25.79 -8.06
CA GLN A 201 -18.67 -25.07 -9.02
C GLN A 201 -19.40 -26.01 -9.98
N ASP A 202 -20.59 -25.60 -10.44
CA ASP A 202 -21.32 -26.32 -11.47
C ASP A 202 -20.65 -26.17 -12.84
N ALA A 203 -20.59 -27.26 -13.60
CA ALA A 203 -20.02 -27.25 -14.94
C ALA A 203 -20.70 -26.24 -15.88
N ALA A 204 -21.97 -25.86 -15.64
CA ALA A 204 -22.64 -24.82 -16.41
C ALA A 204 -22.03 -23.42 -16.20
N ASN A 205 -21.54 -23.14 -14.99
CA ASN A 205 -21.08 -21.82 -14.58
C ASN A 205 -19.58 -21.61 -14.76
N VAL A 206 -18.80 -22.70 -14.86
CA VAL A 206 -17.33 -22.68 -15.02
C VAL A 206 -16.87 -21.70 -16.11
N ALA A 207 -17.44 -21.77 -17.32
CA ALA A 207 -17.02 -20.91 -18.43
C ALA A 207 -17.39 -19.43 -18.21
N ASN A 208 -18.49 -19.16 -17.52
CA ASN A 208 -18.91 -17.80 -17.19
C ASN A 208 -17.99 -17.19 -16.14
N LEU A 209 -17.63 -17.97 -15.13
CA LEU A 209 -16.75 -17.55 -14.05
C LEU A 209 -15.33 -17.29 -14.55
N LEU A 210 -14.80 -18.20 -15.37
CA LEU A 210 -13.50 -18.03 -16.01
C LEU A 210 -13.45 -16.76 -16.87
N ARG A 211 -14.46 -16.56 -17.72
CA ARG A 211 -14.59 -15.36 -18.55
C ARG A 211 -14.68 -14.07 -17.72
N LEU A 212 -15.44 -14.08 -16.62
CA LEU A 212 -15.58 -12.93 -15.74
C LEU A 212 -14.23 -12.53 -15.13
N HIS A 213 -13.51 -13.50 -14.54
CA HIS A 213 -12.22 -13.22 -13.91
C HIS A 213 -11.15 -12.80 -14.92
N LEU A 214 -11.07 -13.46 -16.08
CA LEU A 214 -10.12 -13.06 -17.11
C LEU A 214 -10.40 -11.63 -17.61
N ARG A 215 -11.67 -11.25 -17.81
CA ARG A 215 -12.03 -9.88 -18.20
C ARG A 215 -11.71 -8.86 -17.10
N GLN A 216 -11.95 -9.20 -15.84
CA GLN A 216 -11.61 -8.32 -14.71
C GLN A 216 -10.09 -8.11 -14.59
N LEU A 217 -9.30 -9.13 -14.89
CA LEU A 217 -7.84 -9.09 -14.76
C LEU A 217 -7.14 -8.52 -15.99
N ALA A 218 -7.76 -8.54 -17.18
CA ALA A 218 -7.14 -8.11 -18.44
C ALA A 218 -6.53 -6.70 -18.42
N ASN A 219 -7.05 -5.80 -17.57
CA ASN A 219 -6.57 -4.42 -17.45
C ASN A 219 -5.76 -4.16 -16.16
N ILE A 220 -5.40 -5.20 -15.41
CA ILE A 220 -4.67 -5.07 -14.15
C ILE A 220 -3.24 -5.61 -14.34
N PRO A 221 -2.25 -4.71 -14.56
CA PRO A 221 -0.88 -5.11 -14.92
C PRO A 221 -0.11 -5.78 -13.77
N SER A 222 -0.68 -5.84 -12.57
CA SER A 222 -0.05 -6.51 -11.42
C SER A 222 -0.20 -8.03 -11.46
N PHE A 223 -1.17 -8.57 -12.21
CA PHE A 223 -1.44 -10.01 -12.27
C PHE A 223 -0.93 -10.61 -13.59
N ASP A 224 0.05 -11.51 -13.51
CA ASP A 224 0.60 -12.17 -14.70
C ASP A 224 -0.23 -13.40 -15.11
N ASN A 225 -0.65 -14.18 -14.12
CA ASN A 225 -1.33 -15.46 -14.34
C ASN A 225 -2.56 -15.60 -13.43
N LEU A 226 -3.61 -16.21 -13.98
CA LEU A 226 -4.75 -16.73 -13.25
C LEU A 226 -4.52 -18.21 -12.96
N ARG A 227 -4.46 -18.59 -11.69
CA ARG A 227 -4.36 -19.97 -11.23
C ARG A 227 -5.76 -20.55 -11.07
N VAL A 228 -6.10 -21.58 -11.82
CA VAL A 228 -7.42 -22.21 -11.79
C VAL A 228 -7.32 -23.60 -11.18
N ILE A 229 -7.92 -23.79 -10.00
CA ILE A 229 -7.93 -25.07 -9.29
C ILE A 229 -9.17 -25.84 -9.72
N ILE A 230 -9.00 -26.84 -10.58
CA ILE A 230 -10.08 -27.71 -11.02
C ILE A 230 -10.17 -28.90 -10.07
N GLY A 231 -9.02 -29.46 -9.65
CA GLY A 231 -8.88 -30.67 -8.84
C GLY A 231 -8.39 -31.86 -9.67
N VAL A 232 -7.77 -32.84 -9.01
CA VAL A 232 -7.27 -34.08 -9.64
C VAL A 232 -8.46 -34.92 -10.13
N ASP A 233 -8.30 -35.58 -11.27
CA ASP A 233 -9.33 -36.47 -11.81
C ASP A 233 -9.56 -37.65 -10.84
N ASP A 234 -10.70 -37.62 -10.18
CA ASP A 234 -11.20 -38.62 -9.24
C ASP A 234 -12.10 -39.65 -9.93
N GLY A 235 -12.18 -39.62 -11.27
CA GLY A 235 -13.06 -40.49 -12.06
C GLY A 235 -14.52 -40.06 -12.03
N THR A 236 -14.84 -38.93 -11.39
CA THR A 236 -16.22 -38.42 -11.33
C THR A 236 -16.59 -37.73 -12.65
N PHE A 237 -17.74 -38.10 -13.20
CA PHE A 237 -18.25 -37.50 -14.44
C PHE A 237 -18.35 -35.97 -14.36
N LYS A 238 -18.74 -35.44 -13.19
CA LYS A 238 -18.87 -34.00 -12.95
C LYS A 238 -17.52 -33.28 -13.03
N MET A 239 -16.44 -33.87 -12.52
CA MET A 239 -15.12 -33.25 -12.59
C MET A 239 -14.58 -33.21 -14.01
N GLY A 240 -14.61 -34.36 -14.71
CA GLY A 240 -14.19 -34.44 -16.10
C GLY A 240 -14.96 -33.47 -17.01
N GLN A 241 -16.25 -33.25 -16.74
CA GLN A 241 -17.03 -32.23 -17.43
C GLN A 241 -16.54 -30.80 -17.19
N ARG A 242 -16.07 -30.45 -15.98
CA ARG A 242 -15.53 -29.13 -15.67
C ARG A 242 -14.20 -28.91 -16.38
N ARG A 243 -13.27 -29.88 -16.29
CA ARG A 243 -11.97 -29.82 -16.96
C ARG A 243 -12.12 -29.61 -18.47
N ARG A 244 -12.93 -30.46 -19.13
CA ARG A 244 -13.21 -30.34 -20.58
C ARG A 244 -13.81 -28.99 -20.97
N LYS A 245 -14.64 -28.40 -20.09
CA LYS A 245 -15.22 -27.07 -20.36
C LYS A 245 -14.21 -25.93 -20.22
N VAL A 246 -13.29 -26.02 -19.28
CA VAL A 246 -12.18 -25.06 -19.16
C VAL A 246 -11.28 -25.15 -20.39
N GLU A 247 -10.82 -26.36 -20.73
CA GLU A 247 -9.95 -26.60 -21.89
C GLU A 247 -10.60 -26.11 -23.19
N LYS A 248 -11.86 -26.50 -23.43
CA LYS A 248 -12.62 -26.03 -24.60
C LYS A 248 -12.80 -24.51 -24.64
N PHE A 249 -12.94 -23.85 -23.49
CA PHE A 249 -13.04 -22.39 -23.44
C PHE A 249 -11.71 -21.73 -23.82
N LEU A 250 -10.59 -22.25 -23.32
CA LEU A 250 -9.24 -21.72 -23.60
C LEU A 250 -8.84 -21.98 -25.05
N GLU A 251 -9.11 -23.16 -25.59
CA GLU A 251 -8.91 -23.49 -27.00
C GLU A 251 -9.69 -22.53 -27.92
N LYS A 252 -10.98 -22.27 -27.61
CA LYS A 252 -11.82 -21.33 -28.38
C LYS A 252 -11.25 -19.91 -28.38
N LYS A 253 -10.59 -19.51 -27.30
CA LYS A 253 -9.96 -18.19 -27.16
C LYS A 253 -8.49 -18.17 -27.61
N SER A 254 -7.95 -19.32 -28.05
CA SER A 254 -6.55 -19.49 -28.46
C SER A 254 -5.56 -19.00 -27.39
N VAL A 255 -5.86 -19.31 -26.13
CA VAL A 255 -5.02 -18.96 -24.97
C VAL A 255 -4.18 -20.16 -24.60
N GLU A 256 -2.86 -20.00 -24.59
CA GLU A 256 -1.95 -21.03 -24.11
C GLU A 256 -2.08 -21.16 -22.58
N TRP A 257 -2.06 -22.39 -22.09
CA TRP A 257 -2.16 -22.65 -20.65
C TRP A 257 -1.19 -23.76 -20.27
N THR A 258 -0.68 -23.70 -19.05
CA THR A 258 0.24 -24.70 -18.49
C THR A 258 -0.38 -25.36 -17.27
N GLU A 259 -0.13 -26.66 -17.08
CA GLU A 259 -0.53 -27.35 -15.85
C GLU A 259 0.56 -27.13 -14.78
N ASP A 260 0.16 -26.82 -13.55
CA ASP A 260 1.10 -26.60 -12.44
C ASP A 260 1.76 -27.93 -12.04
N GLU A 261 3.05 -28.06 -12.30
CA GLU A 261 3.84 -29.27 -11.99
C GLU A 261 3.78 -29.66 -10.51
N ALA A 262 3.63 -28.68 -9.61
CA ALA A 262 3.57 -28.91 -8.17
C ALA A 262 2.18 -29.36 -7.68
N ASN A 263 1.11 -29.03 -8.41
CA ASN A 263 -0.28 -29.26 -7.97
C ASN A 263 -1.14 -29.82 -9.12
N PRO A 264 -1.23 -31.16 -9.26
CA PRO A 264 -2.00 -31.77 -10.34
C PRO A 264 -3.48 -31.33 -10.29
N GLY A 265 -4.07 -31.05 -11.45
CA GLY A 265 -5.44 -30.50 -11.53
C GLY A 265 -5.54 -28.98 -11.30
N THR A 266 -4.41 -28.26 -11.31
CA THR A 266 -4.35 -26.79 -11.32
C THR A 266 -3.77 -26.30 -12.65
N ILE A 267 -4.46 -25.37 -13.29
CA ILE A 267 -4.06 -24.78 -14.57
C ILE A 267 -3.62 -23.32 -14.35
N LEU A 268 -2.53 -22.91 -14.97
CA LEU A 268 -2.05 -21.52 -15.01
C LEU A 268 -2.39 -20.92 -16.38
N ILE A 269 -3.11 -19.79 -16.35
CA ILE A 269 -3.55 -19.08 -17.55
C ILE A 269 -2.89 -17.69 -17.57
N PRO A 270 -2.03 -17.37 -18.55
CA PRO A 270 -1.45 -16.04 -18.72
C PRO A 270 -2.53 -15.02 -19.08
N ILE A 271 -2.66 -13.97 -18.27
CA ILE A 271 -3.72 -12.96 -18.44
C ILE A 271 -3.44 -12.08 -19.66
N ASN A 272 -2.16 -11.84 -19.96
CA ASN A 272 -1.70 -10.98 -21.06
C ASN A 272 -2.05 -11.51 -22.47
N GLN A 273 -2.42 -12.78 -22.59
CA GLN A 273 -2.77 -13.40 -23.88
C GLN A 273 -4.27 -13.36 -24.18
N VAL A 274 -5.11 -12.99 -23.20
CA VAL A 274 -6.57 -12.97 -23.38
C VAL A 274 -6.98 -11.67 -24.06
N LYS A 275 -7.17 -11.71 -25.38
CA LYS A 275 -7.74 -10.58 -26.13
C LYS A 275 -9.25 -10.50 -25.90
N ASP A 276 -9.71 -9.35 -25.42
CA ASP A 276 -11.13 -9.02 -25.40
C ASP A 276 -11.69 -9.04 -26.84
N GLN A 277 -12.75 -9.83 -27.05
CA GLN A 277 -13.65 -9.76 -28.20
C GLN A 277 -15.04 -9.49 -27.66
#